data_AF-A0A7V4ENH1-F1
#
_entry.id   AF-A0A7V4ENH1-F1
#
_cell.length_a   1.000
_cell.length_b   1.000
_cell.length_c   1.000
_cell.angle_alpha   90.00
_cell.angle_beta   90.00
_cell.angle_gamma   90.00
#
_symmetry.space_group_name_H-M   'P 1'
#
loop_
_entity.id
_entity.type
_entity.pdbx_description
1 polymer ?
#
loop_
_entity_poly.entity_id
_entity_poly.type
_entity_poly.pdbx_seq_one_letter_code
_entity_poly.pdbx_strand_id
1 'polypeptide(L)'
;MPQKKRKAARPRTAGAPKPEAPLDPLLGPHVRGAAGLEPESSHPTFMAKQVVMSFWYAFDGLFYVMVTQRNMRFHFCMALWVMSFAVIFRLPALHKAFLFMIITFVFAMEVLNTCIENLTNLMSPEYSQWAKIAKDTAAAAVLVVSIGSVMAAGYLLIGPFFRTLLNPDFWKTGAFEIVGVAVIVCSVLGFWLTRALKWPMRVFLIPFCAACAFAILHISVRGGDWLACCAMFFFSFLLFNSLTRRATSPLWPLAGHAAGAAVYAATVFAMFR
;
A
#
# COMPACT_ATOMS: atom_id res chain seq x y z
N MET A 1 -8.77 -83.33 -12.89
CA MET A 1 -7.31 -83.09 -12.94
C MET A 1 -6.78 -83.64 -14.26
N PRO A 2 -5.69 -83.13 -14.85
CA PRO A 2 -5.44 -81.81 -15.48
C PRO A 2 -5.14 -82.00 -17.01
N GLN A 3 -5.12 -81.00 -17.89
CA GLN A 3 -3.95 -80.16 -18.20
C GLN A 3 -4.28 -78.92 -19.08
N LYS A 4 -3.38 -77.94 -18.98
CA LYS A 4 -3.45 -76.51 -19.33
C LYS A 4 -3.30 -76.15 -20.83
N LYS A 5 -4.11 -75.15 -21.23
CA LYS A 5 -3.83 -73.91 -22.00
C LYS A 5 -2.57 -73.83 -22.90
N ARG A 6 -2.80 -73.41 -24.17
CA ARG A 6 -2.28 -72.16 -24.76
C ARG A 6 -3.02 -71.81 -26.07
N LYS A 7 -3.73 -70.68 -26.10
CA LYS A 7 -4.38 -70.12 -27.30
C LYS A 7 -3.35 -69.30 -28.10
N ALA A 8 -3.20 -69.61 -29.39
CA ALA A 8 -2.38 -68.85 -30.33
C ALA A 8 -3.06 -67.52 -30.70
N ALA A 9 -2.27 -66.45 -30.73
CA ALA A 9 -2.70 -65.09 -31.03
C ALA A 9 -2.99 -64.91 -32.53
N ARG A 10 -4.13 -64.29 -32.86
CA ARG A 10 -4.45 -63.82 -34.23
C ARG A 10 -3.74 -62.49 -34.53
N PRO A 11 -3.32 -62.26 -35.78
CA PRO A 11 -2.68 -61.00 -36.19
C PRO A 11 -3.66 -59.82 -36.14
N ARG A 12 -3.20 -58.67 -35.62
CA ARG A 12 -3.93 -57.40 -35.61
C ARG A 12 -3.98 -56.84 -37.03
N THR A 13 -5.16 -56.85 -37.63
CA THR A 13 -5.52 -55.97 -38.76
C THR A 13 -5.51 -54.53 -38.25
N ALA A 14 -4.68 -53.66 -38.86
CA ALA A 14 -4.73 -52.22 -38.63
C ALA A 14 -6.08 -51.69 -39.13
N GLY A 15 -6.98 -51.38 -38.20
CA GLY A 15 -8.32 -50.88 -38.48
C GLY A 15 -8.30 -49.43 -38.97
N ALA A 16 -9.24 -49.15 -39.86
CA ALA A 16 -9.58 -47.84 -40.43
C ALA A 16 -9.70 -46.71 -39.38
N PRO A 17 -9.52 -45.43 -39.78
CA PRO A 17 -9.72 -44.30 -38.88
C PRO A 17 -11.12 -44.32 -38.27
N LYS A 18 -11.19 -44.08 -36.95
CA LYS A 18 -12.44 -43.98 -36.18
C LYS A 18 -13.35 -42.91 -36.81
N PRO A 19 -14.67 -43.15 -36.92
CA PRO A 19 -15.58 -42.11 -37.37
C PRO A 19 -15.57 -40.95 -36.37
N GLU A 20 -15.42 -39.73 -36.90
CA GLU A 20 -15.51 -38.49 -36.13
C GLU A 20 -16.86 -38.43 -35.42
N ALA A 21 -16.84 -38.09 -34.13
CA ALA A 21 -18.05 -37.93 -33.35
C ALA A 21 -18.91 -36.79 -33.94
N PRO A 22 -20.25 -36.91 -33.99
CA PRO A 22 -21.10 -35.84 -34.51
C PRO A 22 -20.89 -34.56 -33.71
N LEU A 23 -20.52 -33.47 -34.39
CA LEU A 23 -20.38 -32.14 -33.78
C LEU A 23 -21.73 -31.68 -33.22
N ASP A 24 -21.71 -31.23 -31.96
CA ASP A 24 -22.88 -30.65 -31.27
C ASP A 24 -23.33 -29.36 -32.01
N PRO A 25 -24.57 -29.32 -32.57
CA PRO A 25 -25.10 -28.15 -33.28
C PRO A 25 -25.30 -26.91 -32.39
N LEU A 26 -25.24 -27.05 -31.06
CA LEU A 26 -25.43 -25.95 -30.11
C LEU A 26 -24.15 -25.11 -29.88
N LEU A 27 -23.00 -25.51 -30.43
CA LEU A 27 -21.79 -24.67 -30.38
C LEU A 27 -21.90 -23.50 -31.37
N GLY A 28 -22.15 -22.32 -30.82
CA GLY A 28 -22.17 -21.05 -31.56
C GLY A 28 -20.87 -20.79 -32.34
N PRO A 29 -20.91 -19.91 -33.37
CA PRO A 29 -19.81 -19.66 -34.30
C PRO A 29 -18.50 -19.21 -33.62
N HIS A 30 -18.55 -18.70 -32.39
CA HIS A 30 -17.37 -18.29 -31.62
C HIS A 30 -16.48 -19.44 -31.16
N VAL A 31 -16.98 -20.68 -31.06
CA VAL A 31 -16.15 -21.83 -30.64
C VAL A 31 -15.46 -22.48 -31.85
N ARG A 32 -15.98 -22.28 -33.07
CA ARG A 32 -15.38 -22.79 -34.31
C ARG A 32 -14.02 -22.17 -34.66
N GLY A 33 -13.72 -20.98 -34.14
CA GLY A 33 -12.46 -20.26 -34.40
C GLY A 33 -11.28 -20.66 -33.51
N ALA A 34 -11.48 -21.45 -32.47
CA ALA A 34 -10.43 -21.74 -31.47
C ALA A 34 -9.46 -22.86 -31.87
N ALA A 35 -9.74 -23.60 -32.96
CA ALA A 35 -8.95 -24.77 -33.37
C ALA A 35 -7.78 -24.45 -34.33
N GLY A 36 -7.52 -23.17 -34.63
CA GLY A 36 -6.54 -22.78 -35.65
C GLY A 36 -5.69 -21.54 -35.35
N LEU A 37 -5.63 -21.10 -34.09
CA LEU A 37 -4.75 -20.00 -33.72
C LEU A 37 -3.41 -20.57 -33.21
N GLU A 38 -2.44 -20.66 -34.11
CA GLU A 38 -1.04 -20.71 -33.66
C GLU A 38 -0.79 -19.49 -32.77
N PRO A 39 -0.05 -19.62 -31.67
CA PRO A 39 0.21 -18.49 -30.78
C PRO A 39 1.02 -17.47 -31.57
N GLU A 40 0.36 -16.38 -31.96
CA GLU A 40 0.98 -15.20 -32.57
C GLU A 40 2.22 -14.84 -31.74
N SER A 41 3.39 -14.90 -32.38
CA SER A 41 4.69 -14.71 -31.75
C SER A 41 4.68 -13.41 -30.96
N SER A 42 4.75 -13.53 -29.63
CA SER A 42 4.62 -12.43 -28.68
C SER A 42 5.81 -11.47 -28.80
N HIS A 43 5.61 -10.38 -29.55
CA HIS A 43 6.60 -9.31 -29.59
C HIS A 43 6.85 -8.75 -28.17
N PRO A 44 8.11 -8.51 -27.78
CA PRO A 44 8.48 -8.08 -26.42
C PRO A 44 7.79 -6.78 -25.98
N THR A 45 7.45 -5.91 -26.93
CA THR A 45 6.68 -4.68 -26.72
C THR A 45 5.24 -4.91 -26.27
N PHE A 46 4.60 -6.01 -26.68
CA PHE A 46 3.25 -6.38 -26.25
C PHE A 46 3.23 -6.84 -24.79
N MET A 47 4.20 -7.68 -24.41
CA MET A 47 4.37 -8.17 -23.04
C MET A 47 4.71 -7.03 -22.07
N ALA A 48 5.61 -6.11 -22.45
CA ALA A 48 5.93 -4.93 -21.63
C ALA A 48 4.70 -4.04 -21.38
N LYS A 49 3.85 -3.84 -22.40
CA LYS A 49 2.59 -3.09 -22.25
C LYS A 49 1.63 -3.78 -21.29
N GLN A 50 1.47 -5.11 -21.37
CA GLN A 50 0.60 -5.85 -20.46
C GLN A 50 1.06 -5.78 -19.01
N VAL A 51 2.37 -5.92 -18.75
CA VAL A 51 2.94 -5.79 -17.41
C VAL A 51 2.66 -4.41 -16.84
N VAL A 52 2.95 -3.34 -17.59
CA VAL A 52 2.68 -1.96 -17.16
C VAL A 52 1.19 -1.74 -16.86
N MET A 53 0.29 -2.26 -17.70
CA MET A 53 -1.15 -2.16 -17.46
C MET A 53 -1.60 -2.89 -16.20
N SER A 54 -1.04 -4.05 -15.88
CA SER A 54 -1.37 -4.78 -14.65
C SER A 54 -1.00 -4.00 -13.38
N PHE A 55 0.15 -3.33 -13.38
CA PHE A 55 0.53 -2.40 -12.30
C PHE A 55 -0.43 -1.21 -12.22
N TRP A 56 -0.82 -0.63 -13.35
CA TRP A 56 -1.81 0.45 -13.36
C TRP A 56 -3.13 0.05 -12.72
N TYR A 57 -3.66 -1.14 -13.03
CA TYR A 57 -4.88 -1.64 -12.39
C TYR A 57 -4.71 -1.86 -10.89
N ALA A 58 -3.57 -2.40 -10.45
CA ALA A 58 -3.28 -2.58 -9.04
C ALA A 58 -3.19 -1.23 -8.28
N PHE A 59 -2.53 -0.24 -8.89
CA PHE A 59 -2.47 1.12 -8.36
C PHE A 59 -3.86 1.77 -8.31
N ASP A 60 -4.67 1.60 -9.35
CA ASP A 60 -6.03 2.13 -9.39
C ASP A 60 -6.89 1.57 -8.24
N GLY A 61 -6.79 0.27 -7.98
CA GLY A 61 -7.42 -0.37 -6.81
C GLY A 61 -6.92 0.18 -5.47
N LEU A 62 -5.61 0.35 -5.31
CA LEU A 62 -5.04 0.94 -4.09
C LEU A 62 -5.52 2.39 -3.89
N PHE A 63 -5.56 3.19 -4.95
CA PHE A 63 -6.06 4.55 -4.91
C PHE A 63 -7.54 4.60 -4.60
N TYR A 64 -8.34 3.70 -5.17
CA TYR A 64 -9.75 3.57 -4.84
C TYR A 64 -9.94 3.36 -3.33
N VAL A 65 -9.21 2.43 -2.70
CA VAL A 65 -9.31 2.18 -1.25
C VAL A 65 -8.85 3.39 -0.44
N MET A 66 -7.72 4.02 -0.78
CA MET A 66 -7.26 5.22 -0.08
C MET A 66 -8.22 6.41 -0.21
N VAL A 67 -8.90 6.54 -1.35
CA VAL A 67 -9.85 7.61 -1.59
C VAL A 67 -11.19 7.32 -0.90
N THR A 68 -11.71 6.11 -0.96
CA THR A 68 -13.04 5.78 -0.42
C THR A 68 -13.00 5.55 1.09
N GLN A 69 -12.05 4.76 1.57
CA GLN A 69 -12.08 4.24 2.93
C GLN A 69 -11.52 5.22 3.95
N ARG A 70 -12.24 5.38 5.07
CA ARG A 70 -11.87 6.31 6.16
C ARG A 70 -10.74 5.75 7.02
N ASN A 71 -10.72 4.43 7.22
CA ASN A 71 -9.73 3.74 8.05
C ASN A 71 -8.38 3.67 7.32
N MET A 72 -8.36 3.34 6.02
CA MET A 72 -7.15 3.44 5.19
C MET A 72 -6.44 4.80 5.30
N ARG A 73 -7.20 5.92 5.25
CA ARG A 73 -6.61 7.27 5.42
C ARG A 73 -5.99 7.48 6.79
N PHE A 74 -6.59 6.90 7.83
CA PHE A 74 -6.05 6.97 9.19
C PHE A 74 -4.75 6.18 9.29
N HIS A 75 -4.73 4.92 8.84
CA HIS A 75 -3.53 4.10 8.83
C HIS A 75 -2.40 4.76 8.03
N PHE A 76 -2.74 5.40 6.91
CA PHE A 76 -1.81 6.14 6.08
C PHE A 76 -1.16 7.33 6.81
N CYS A 77 -1.94 8.15 7.52
CA CYS A 77 -1.39 9.24 8.33
C CYS A 77 -0.49 8.71 9.46
N MET A 78 -0.92 7.66 10.17
CA MET A 78 -0.12 7.06 11.25
C MET A 78 1.20 6.50 10.73
N ALA A 79 1.19 5.81 9.59
CA ALA A 79 2.36 5.25 8.94
C ALA A 79 3.45 6.31 8.70
N LEU A 80 3.06 7.47 8.16
CA LEU A 80 3.97 8.57 7.90
C LEU A 80 4.57 9.16 9.17
N TRP A 81 3.79 9.29 10.24
CA TRP A 81 4.32 9.75 11.53
C TRP A 81 5.29 8.76 12.14
N VAL A 82 4.94 7.47 12.16
CA VAL A 82 5.81 6.40 12.66
C VAL A 82 7.14 6.38 11.90
N MET A 83 7.11 6.47 10.57
CA MET A 83 8.33 6.52 9.76
C MET A 83 9.14 7.79 10.00
N SER A 84 8.50 8.94 10.17
CA SER A 84 9.18 10.20 10.45
C SER A 84 9.87 10.17 11.83
N PHE A 85 9.19 9.65 12.86
CA PHE A 85 9.81 9.44 14.18
C PHE A 85 10.95 8.43 14.13
N ALA A 86 10.82 7.38 13.32
CA ALA A 86 11.88 6.38 13.20
C ALA A 86 13.18 6.97 12.64
N VAL A 87 13.07 7.95 11.76
CA VAL A 87 14.20 8.72 11.24
C VAL A 87 14.75 9.68 12.29
N ILE A 88 13.89 10.45 12.95
CA ILE A 88 14.31 11.48 13.92
C ILE A 88 15.06 10.84 15.09
N PHE A 89 14.59 9.70 15.60
CA PHE A 89 15.25 8.95 16.68
C PHE A 89 16.38 8.05 16.18
N ARG A 90 16.80 8.23 14.90
CA ARG A 90 17.94 7.57 14.28
C ARG A 90 17.91 6.05 14.47
N LEU A 91 16.74 5.43 14.24
CA LEU A 91 16.64 3.99 14.37
C LEU A 91 17.55 3.27 13.36
N PRO A 92 18.14 2.13 13.75
CA PRO A 92 18.83 1.23 12.85
C PRO A 92 18.02 0.89 11.59
N ALA A 93 18.71 0.70 10.46
CA ALA A 93 18.09 0.36 9.18
C ALA A 93 17.15 -0.85 9.27
N LEU A 94 17.53 -1.88 10.04
CA LEU A 94 16.70 -3.07 10.27
C LEU A 94 15.38 -2.75 10.98
N HIS A 95 15.40 -1.89 12.01
CA HIS A 95 14.17 -1.48 12.69
C HIS A 95 13.26 -0.67 11.78
N LYS A 96 13.83 0.21 10.95
CA LYS A 96 13.06 0.98 9.94
C LYS A 96 12.45 0.05 8.88
N ALA A 97 13.18 -0.96 8.40
CA ALA A 97 12.68 -1.96 7.47
C ALA A 97 11.53 -2.77 8.07
N PHE A 98 11.66 -3.18 9.33
CA PHE A 98 10.60 -3.89 10.05
C PHE A 98 9.34 -3.02 10.19
N LEU A 99 9.49 -1.75 10.62
CA LEU A 99 8.36 -0.80 10.68
C LEU A 99 7.69 -0.63 9.31
N PHE A 100 8.47 -0.48 8.24
CA PHE A 100 7.91 -0.38 6.89
C PHE A 100 7.12 -1.62 6.50
N MET A 101 7.63 -2.81 6.83
CA MET A 101 6.95 -4.08 6.56
C MET A 101 5.63 -4.20 7.32
N ILE A 102 5.60 -3.92 8.63
CA ILE A 102 4.35 -4.03 9.41
C ILE A 102 3.30 -3.02 8.93
N ILE A 103 3.72 -1.79 8.59
CA ILE A 103 2.85 -0.75 8.05
C ILE A 103 2.22 -1.20 6.74
N THR A 104 3.05 -1.75 5.83
CA THR A 104 2.58 -2.24 4.54
C THR A 104 1.62 -3.42 4.72
N PHE A 105 1.86 -4.26 5.73
CA PHE A 105 0.96 -5.37 6.05
C PHE A 105 -0.40 -4.88 6.56
N VAL A 106 -0.45 -3.85 7.42
CA VAL A 106 -1.71 -3.21 7.84
C VAL A 106 -2.49 -2.69 6.61
N PHE A 107 -1.82 -2.06 5.65
CA PHE A 107 -2.46 -1.56 4.44
C PHE A 107 -3.00 -2.69 3.57
N ALA A 108 -2.24 -3.78 3.41
CA ALA A 108 -2.71 -4.95 2.68
C ALA A 108 -3.99 -5.53 3.30
N MET A 109 -4.02 -5.64 4.64
CA MET A 109 -5.20 -6.12 5.36
C MET A 109 -6.41 -5.19 5.19
N GLU A 110 -6.20 -3.88 5.20
CA GLU A 110 -7.26 -2.89 4.97
C GLU A 110 -7.84 -2.97 3.53
N VAL A 111 -6.97 -3.17 2.53
CA VAL A 111 -7.37 -3.41 1.15
C VAL A 111 -8.17 -4.72 1.02
N LEU A 112 -7.72 -5.80 1.67
CA LEU A 112 -8.44 -7.07 1.69
C LEU A 112 -9.80 -6.95 2.39
N ASN A 113 -9.87 -6.24 3.51
CA ASN A 113 -11.13 -5.97 4.21
C ASN A 113 -12.12 -5.23 3.29
N THR A 114 -11.64 -4.22 2.56
CA THR A 114 -12.46 -3.48 1.58
C THR A 114 -12.92 -4.38 0.43
N CYS A 115 -12.04 -5.28 -0.05
CA CYS A 115 -12.39 -6.25 -1.07
C CYS A 115 -13.51 -7.19 -0.61
N ILE A 116 -13.41 -7.72 0.61
CA ILE A 116 -14.43 -8.59 1.21
C ILE A 116 -15.74 -7.82 1.40
N GLU A 117 -15.68 -6.57 1.85
CA GLU A 117 -16.86 -5.73 2.00
C GLU A 117 -17.59 -5.53 0.68
N ASN A 118 -16.86 -5.17 -0.39
CA ASN A 118 -17.42 -4.98 -1.73
C ASN A 118 -18.00 -6.27 -2.31
N LEU A 119 -17.28 -7.39 -2.19
CA LEU A 119 -17.75 -8.70 -2.65
C LEU A 119 -19.03 -9.12 -1.90
N THR A 120 -19.06 -8.90 -0.59
CA THR A 120 -20.23 -9.22 0.22
C THR A 120 -21.42 -8.34 -0.15
N ASN A 121 -21.21 -7.03 -0.40
CA ASN A 121 -22.26 -6.12 -0.87
C ASN A 121 -22.80 -6.52 -2.25
N LEU A 122 -21.95 -7.06 -3.13
CA LEU A 122 -22.35 -7.56 -4.43
C LEU A 122 -23.20 -8.84 -4.32
N MET A 123 -22.79 -9.78 -3.45
CA MET A 123 -23.43 -11.09 -3.32
C MET A 123 -24.67 -11.07 -2.42
N SER A 124 -24.78 -10.13 -1.50
CA SER A 124 -25.91 -10.00 -0.57
C SER A 124 -26.26 -8.51 -0.38
N PRO A 125 -27.00 -7.92 -1.33
CA PRO A 125 -27.43 -6.52 -1.25
C PRO A 125 -28.39 -6.26 -0.08
N GLU A 126 -29.18 -7.29 0.27
CA GLU A 126 -30.07 -7.28 1.43
C GLU A 126 -29.36 -7.80 2.69
N TYR A 127 -29.92 -7.48 3.86
CA TYR A 127 -29.34 -7.91 5.13
C TYR A 127 -29.26 -9.45 5.20
N SER A 128 -28.05 -9.95 5.43
CA SER A 128 -27.76 -11.37 5.64
C SER A 128 -26.87 -11.54 6.86
N GLN A 129 -27.21 -12.49 7.73
CA GLN A 129 -26.38 -12.81 8.90
C GLN A 129 -24.98 -13.29 8.50
N TRP A 130 -24.87 -14.01 7.37
CA TRP A 130 -23.58 -14.47 6.85
C TRP A 130 -22.73 -13.31 6.33
N ALA A 131 -23.37 -12.35 5.65
CA ALA A 131 -22.72 -11.12 5.19
C ALA A 131 -22.16 -10.31 6.37
N LYS A 132 -22.91 -10.23 7.47
CA LYS A 132 -22.45 -9.61 8.72
C LYS A 132 -21.21 -10.33 9.27
N ILE A 133 -21.27 -11.66 9.44
CA ILE A 133 -20.15 -12.44 9.98
C ILE A 133 -18.89 -12.28 9.13
N ALA A 134 -19.02 -12.31 7.79
CA ALA A 134 -17.88 -12.14 6.88
C ALA A 134 -17.21 -10.77 7.05
N LYS A 135 -18.01 -9.69 7.09
CA LYS A 135 -17.50 -8.32 7.30
C LYS A 135 -16.88 -8.15 8.68
N ASP A 136 -17.54 -8.64 9.73
CA ASP A 136 -17.05 -8.54 11.10
C ASP A 136 -15.71 -9.29 11.26
N THR A 137 -15.57 -10.45 10.64
CA THR A 137 -14.34 -11.25 10.66
C THR A 137 -13.21 -10.58 9.88
N ALA A 138 -13.50 -9.99 8.72
CA ALA A 138 -12.53 -9.22 7.95
C ALA A 138 -12.03 -7.99 8.72
N ALA A 139 -12.94 -7.26 9.37
CA ALA A 139 -12.60 -6.14 10.24
C ALA A 139 -11.77 -6.59 11.46
N ALA A 140 -12.08 -7.73 12.05
CA ALA A 140 -11.30 -8.30 13.15
C ALA A 140 -9.86 -8.64 12.72
N ALA A 141 -9.65 -9.11 11.50
CA ALA A 141 -8.31 -9.38 10.97
C ALA A 141 -7.46 -8.08 10.88
N VAL A 142 -8.05 -6.99 10.40
CA VAL A 142 -7.39 -5.65 10.40
C VAL A 142 -7.08 -5.20 11.83
N LEU A 143 -8.01 -5.41 12.77
CA LEU A 143 -7.83 -5.03 14.17
C LEU A 143 -6.63 -5.75 14.81
N VAL A 144 -6.52 -7.07 14.63
CA VAL A 144 -5.41 -7.87 15.16
C VAL A 144 -4.07 -7.37 14.63
N VAL A 145 -3.97 -7.14 13.32
CA VAL A 145 -2.75 -6.65 12.69
C VAL A 145 -2.43 -5.21 13.13
N SER A 146 -3.45 -4.38 13.33
CA SER A 146 -3.27 -3.00 13.83
C SER A 146 -2.74 -2.97 15.26
N ILE A 147 -3.27 -3.82 16.16
CA ILE A 147 -2.77 -3.93 17.53
C ILE A 147 -1.31 -4.41 17.53
N GLY A 148 -1.01 -5.48 16.78
CA GLY A 148 0.35 -5.97 16.64
C GLY A 148 1.30 -4.90 16.09
N SER A 149 0.84 -4.12 15.11
CA SER A 149 1.61 -3.02 14.54
C SER A 149 1.92 -1.93 15.57
N VAL A 150 0.96 -1.55 16.42
CA VAL A 150 1.15 -0.55 17.47
C VAL A 150 2.13 -1.07 18.53
N MET A 151 2.00 -2.33 18.95
CA MET A 151 2.91 -2.95 19.92
C MET A 151 4.35 -3.00 19.40
N ALA A 152 4.54 -3.46 18.15
CA ALA A 152 5.84 -3.50 17.50
C ALA A 152 6.46 -2.10 17.36
N ALA A 153 5.67 -1.12 16.90
CA ALA A 153 6.14 0.26 16.79
C ALA A 153 6.51 0.86 18.15
N GLY A 154 5.68 0.62 19.18
CA GLY A 154 5.95 1.06 20.55
C GLY A 154 7.24 0.45 21.10
N TYR A 155 7.44 -0.85 20.94
CA TYR A 155 8.66 -1.53 21.38
C TYR A 155 9.92 -0.92 20.75
N LEU A 156 9.87 -0.65 19.44
CA LEU A 156 11.02 -0.10 18.71
C LEU A 156 11.25 1.40 19.00
N LEU A 157 10.19 2.19 19.18
CA LEU A 157 10.29 3.65 19.29
C LEU A 157 10.48 4.15 20.73
N ILE A 158 9.86 3.52 21.74
CA ILE A 158 9.81 4.06 23.11
C ILE A 158 11.20 4.20 23.72
N GLY A 159 12.07 3.19 23.56
CA GLY A 159 13.43 3.23 24.11
C GLY A 159 14.27 4.37 23.52
N PRO A 160 14.45 4.43 22.18
CA PRO A 160 15.13 5.53 21.51
C PRO A 160 14.50 6.90 21.78
N PHE A 161 13.17 6.98 21.87
CA PHE A 161 12.43 8.20 22.19
C PHE A 161 12.89 8.80 23.52
N PHE A 162 12.83 8.02 24.61
CA PHE A 162 13.23 8.52 25.93
C PHE A 162 14.73 8.82 26.01
N ARG A 163 15.59 7.99 25.40
CA ARG A 163 17.04 8.24 25.36
C ARG A 163 17.38 9.55 24.66
N THR A 164 16.69 9.86 23.57
CA THR A 164 16.92 11.08 22.80
C THR A 164 16.37 12.29 23.53
N LEU A 165 15.15 12.20 24.07
CA LEU A 165 14.46 13.31 24.73
C LEU A 165 15.13 13.73 26.05
N LEU A 166 15.66 12.77 26.81
CA LEU A 166 16.34 13.01 28.09
C LEU A 166 17.80 13.47 27.92
N ASN A 167 18.37 13.41 26.72
CA ASN A 167 19.72 13.87 26.47
C ASN A 167 19.76 15.42 26.41
N PRO A 168 20.48 16.12 27.32
CA PRO A 168 20.55 17.58 27.31
C PRO A 168 21.14 18.15 26.02
N ASP A 169 22.05 17.40 25.38
CA ASP A 169 22.68 17.83 24.13
C ASP A 169 21.69 17.84 22.97
N PHE A 170 20.64 17.00 23.02
CA PHE A 170 19.57 17.03 22.05
C PHE A 170 18.86 18.39 22.02
N TRP A 171 18.64 19.01 23.19
CA TRP A 171 18.00 20.32 23.28
C TRP A 171 18.91 21.47 22.86
N LYS A 172 20.23 21.27 22.88
CA LYS A 172 21.22 22.29 22.50
C LYS A 172 21.65 22.21 21.03
N THR A 173 21.77 21.01 20.49
CA THR A 173 22.29 20.75 19.12
C THR A 173 21.24 20.22 18.16
N GLY A 174 20.12 19.72 18.67
CA GLY A 174 19.03 19.14 17.90
C GLY A 174 17.96 20.14 17.45
N ALA A 175 18.30 21.41 17.21
CA ALA A 175 17.31 22.42 16.80
C ALA A 175 16.52 22.00 15.54
N PHE A 176 17.17 21.31 14.58
CA PHE A 176 16.50 20.71 13.43
C PHE A 176 15.53 19.59 13.82
N GLU A 177 15.97 18.68 14.70
CA GLU A 177 15.17 17.58 15.20
C GLU A 177 13.95 18.08 15.97
N ILE A 178 14.10 19.13 16.77
CA ILE A 178 13.01 19.75 17.54
C ILE A 178 11.99 20.41 16.62
N VAL A 179 12.43 21.19 15.63
CA VAL A 179 11.52 21.79 14.63
C VAL A 179 10.80 20.71 13.83
N GLY A 180 11.52 19.65 13.42
CA GLY A 180 10.93 18.50 12.73
C GLY A 180 9.88 17.78 13.57
N VAL A 181 10.19 17.47 14.84
CA VAL A 181 9.23 16.90 15.79
C VAL A 181 8.04 17.82 15.99
N ALA A 182 8.25 19.11 16.19
CA ALA A 182 7.18 20.07 16.38
C ALA A 182 6.24 20.14 15.17
N VAL A 183 6.77 20.20 13.94
CA VAL A 183 5.98 20.18 12.70
C VAL A 183 5.17 18.88 12.58
N ILE A 184 5.77 17.73 12.89
CA ILE A 184 5.07 16.44 12.88
C ILE A 184 3.98 16.42 13.95
N VAL A 185 4.28 16.80 15.19
CA VAL A 185 3.33 16.82 16.31
C VAL A 185 2.19 17.80 16.05
N CYS A 186 2.46 19.00 15.52
CA CYS A 186 1.40 19.93 15.12
C CYS A 186 0.53 19.35 13.99
N SER A 187 1.13 18.64 13.03
CA SER A 187 0.39 17.93 11.99
C SER A 187 -0.46 16.80 12.57
N VAL A 188 0.05 16.09 13.59
CA VAL A 188 -0.64 15.04 14.34
C VAL A 188 -1.85 15.58 15.06
N LEU A 189 -1.60 16.53 15.96
CA LEU A 189 -2.62 17.14 16.80
C LEU A 189 -3.70 17.78 15.96
N GLY A 190 -3.31 18.47 14.90
CA GLY A 190 -4.27 19.10 14.01
C GLY A 190 -5.08 18.09 13.18
N PHE A 191 -4.50 16.98 12.73
CA PHE A 191 -5.28 15.87 12.16
C PHE A 191 -6.33 15.34 13.14
N TRP A 192 -5.97 15.10 14.40
CA TRP A 192 -6.91 14.67 15.43
C TRP A 192 -7.98 15.73 15.75
N LEU A 193 -7.60 17.01 15.78
CA LEU A 193 -8.52 18.13 16.00
C LEU A 193 -9.57 18.22 14.89
N THR A 194 -9.21 18.01 13.62
CA THR A 194 -10.23 17.99 12.54
C THR A 194 -11.19 16.84 12.66
N ARG A 195 -10.74 15.70 13.19
CA ARG A 195 -11.62 14.56 13.48
C ARG A 195 -12.61 14.86 14.58
N ALA A 196 -12.18 15.53 15.64
CA ALA A 196 -13.04 15.97 16.73
C ALA A 196 -14.05 17.04 16.26
N LEU A 197 -13.59 18.02 15.46
CA LEU A 197 -14.40 19.15 14.99
C LEU A 197 -15.18 18.89 13.69
N LYS A 198 -15.06 17.70 13.08
CA LYS A 198 -15.64 17.34 11.76
C LYS A 198 -15.23 18.29 10.62
N TRP A 199 -14.04 18.90 10.72
CA TRP A 199 -13.52 19.82 9.70
C TRP A 199 -13.07 19.08 8.43
N PRO A 200 -13.15 19.74 7.25
CA PRO A 200 -12.76 19.11 5.99
C PRO A 200 -11.26 18.80 5.98
N MET A 201 -10.91 17.54 5.67
CA MET A 201 -9.51 17.05 5.63
C MET A 201 -8.58 17.87 4.72
N ARG A 202 -9.14 18.65 3.77
CA ARG A 202 -8.38 19.52 2.85
C ARG A 202 -7.53 20.56 3.60
N VAL A 203 -7.96 21.00 4.78
CA VAL A 203 -7.27 22.04 5.58
C VAL A 203 -5.92 21.54 6.13
N PHE A 204 -5.76 20.23 6.32
CA PHE A 204 -4.53 19.62 6.85
C PHE A 204 -3.52 19.19 5.79
N LEU A 205 -3.85 19.42 4.52
CA LEU A 205 -3.02 18.98 3.42
C LEU A 205 -1.70 19.74 3.34
N ILE A 206 -1.75 21.06 3.48
CA ILE A 206 -0.56 21.92 3.46
C ILE A 206 0.44 21.53 4.56
N PRO A 207 0.06 21.51 5.86
CA PRO A 207 1.02 21.18 6.92
C PRO A 207 1.58 19.77 6.78
N PHE A 208 0.77 18.83 6.29
CA PHE A 208 1.20 17.45 6.07
C PHE A 208 2.23 17.31 4.94
N CYS A 209 1.98 17.90 3.77
CA CYS A 209 2.93 17.90 2.66
C CYS A 209 4.21 18.67 3.03
N ALA A 210 4.09 19.73 3.83
CA ALA A 210 5.24 20.45 4.38
C ALA A 210 6.09 19.56 5.28
N ALA A 211 5.47 18.80 6.19
CA ALA A 211 6.17 17.85 7.05
C ALA A 211 6.93 16.77 6.27
N CYS A 212 6.30 16.22 5.23
CA CYS A 212 6.94 15.22 4.36
C CYS A 212 8.16 15.80 3.62
N ALA A 213 8.00 16.98 3.02
CA ALA A 213 9.09 17.66 2.31
C ALA A 213 10.26 18.00 3.24
N PHE A 214 9.97 18.54 4.42
CA PHE A 214 10.98 18.83 5.45
C PHE A 214 11.75 17.55 5.84
N ALA A 215 11.03 16.46 6.13
CA ALA A 215 11.65 15.19 6.53
C ALA A 215 12.56 14.61 5.44
N ILE A 216 12.11 14.61 4.18
CA ILE A 216 12.91 14.10 3.04
C ILE A 216 14.20 14.93 2.88
N LEU A 217 14.11 16.25 2.89
CA LEU A 217 15.27 17.13 2.76
C LEU A 217 16.23 16.97 3.94
N HIS A 218 15.70 16.90 5.16
CA HIS A 218 16.48 16.69 6.36
C HIS A 218 17.29 15.38 6.33
N ILE A 219 16.67 14.27 5.90
CA ILE A 219 17.37 12.98 5.74
C ILE A 219 18.47 13.07 4.68
N SER A 220 18.16 13.73 3.56
CA SER A 220 19.06 13.82 2.41
C SER A 220 20.35 14.56 2.76
N VAL A 221 20.27 15.61 3.59
CA VAL A 221 21.43 16.42 3.97
C VAL A 221 22.27 15.78 5.08
N ARG A 222 21.69 14.95 5.97
CA ARG A 222 22.37 14.39 7.15
C ARG A 222 23.11 13.06 6.94
N GLY A 223 23.26 12.58 5.71
CA GLY A 223 24.00 11.34 5.41
C GLY A 223 23.15 10.15 4.96
N GLY A 224 21.93 10.39 4.46
CA GLY A 224 21.30 9.55 3.45
C GLY A 224 20.85 8.15 3.90
N ASP A 225 19.84 8.08 4.78
CA ASP A 225 19.05 6.86 4.96
C ASP A 225 18.13 6.65 3.73
N TRP A 226 18.67 6.09 2.65
CA TRP A 226 17.94 5.89 1.39
C TRP A 226 16.63 5.13 1.55
N LEU A 227 16.60 4.12 2.44
CA LEU A 227 15.39 3.37 2.72
C LEU A 227 14.27 4.26 3.27
N ALA A 228 14.62 5.17 4.17
CA ALA A 228 13.65 6.10 4.75
C ALA A 228 13.19 7.14 3.72
N CYS A 229 14.10 7.65 2.89
CA CYS A 229 13.75 8.53 1.78
C CYS A 229 12.79 7.86 0.79
N CYS A 230 13.08 6.62 0.38
CA CYS A 230 12.23 5.85 -0.53
C CYS A 230 10.84 5.61 0.06
N ALA A 231 10.77 5.22 1.35
CA ALA A 231 9.49 5.02 2.03
C ALA A 231 8.68 6.32 2.12
N MET A 232 9.31 7.42 2.54
CA MET A 232 8.66 8.73 2.65
C MET A 232 8.22 9.28 1.30
N PHE A 233 9.02 9.08 0.24
CA PHE A 233 8.65 9.45 -1.11
C PHE A 233 7.46 8.61 -1.62
N PHE A 234 7.48 7.30 -1.38
CA PHE A 234 6.37 6.40 -1.74
C PHE A 234 5.06 6.84 -1.08
N PHE A 235 5.09 7.11 0.22
CA PHE A 235 3.91 7.65 0.90
C PHE A 235 3.52 9.03 0.34
N SER A 236 4.44 9.99 0.20
CA SER A 236 4.09 11.30 -0.37
C SER A 236 3.45 11.19 -1.76
N PHE A 237 3.96 10.31 -2.62
CA PHE A 237 3.38 9.98 -3.92
C PHE A 237 1.96 9.42 -3.82
N LEU A 238 1.75 8.46 -2.91
CA LEU A 238 0.43 7.87 -2.66
C LEU A 238 -0.59 8.93 -2.22
N LEU A 239 -0.19 9.84 -1.33
CA LEU A 239 -1.04 10.94 -0.89
C LEU A 239 -1.37 11.89 -2.05
N PHE A 240 -0.36 12.35 -2.78
CA PHE A 240 -0.52 13.28 -3.89
C PHE A 240 -1.53 12.76 -4.92
N ASN A 241 -1.40 11.49 -5.31
CA ASN A 241 -2.32 10.85 -6.26
C ASN A 241 -3.73 10.62 -5.68
N SER A 242 -3.84 10.27 -4.39
CA SER A 242 -5.13 10.15 -3.71
C SER A 242 -5.92 11.47 -3.72
N LEU A 243 -5.23 12.61 -3.69
CA LEU A 243 -5.85 13.93 -3.60
C LEU A 243 -6.21 14.52 -4.96
N THR A 244 -5.33 14.38 -5.95
CA THR A 244 -5.61 14.80 -7.33
C THR A 244 -6.88 14.13 -7.87
N ARG A 245 -7.14 12.88 -7.49
CA ARG A 245 -8.40 12.17 -7.81
C ARG A 245 -9.67 12.74 -7.14
N ARG A 246 -9.57 13.60 -6.12
CA ARG A 246 -10.72 14.20 -5.40
C ARG A 246 -11.12 15.60 -5.88
N ALA A 247 -10.69 16.02 -7.06
CA ALA A 247 -10.97 17.36 -7.58
C ALA A 247 -10.52 18.50 -6.63
N THR A 248 -9.48 18.27 -5.81
CA THR A 248 -8.70 19.36 -5.21
C THR A 248 -7.67 19.81 -6.23
N SER A 249 -7.54 21.12 -6.46
CA SER A 249 -6.48 21.66 -7.31
C SER A 249 -5.10 21.14 -6.85
N PRO A 250 -4.19 20.79 -7.78
CA PRO A 250 -2.85 20.28 -7.45
C PRO A 250 -1.99 21.32 -6.71
N LEU A 251 -2.45 22.58 -6.68
CA LEU A 251 -1.80 23.69 -5.99
C LEU A 251 -1.65 23.45 -4.48
N TRP A 252 -2.61 22.80 -3.81
CA TRP A 252 -2.55 22.61 -2.35
C TRP A 252 -1.42 21.67 -1.89
N PRO A 253 -1.27 20.45 -2.46
CA PRO A 253 -0.10 19.63 -2.17
C PRO A 253 1.23 20.31 -2.52
N LEU A 254 1.29 21.01 -3.65
CA LEU A 254 2.51 21.69 -4.11
C LEU A 254 2.90 22.84 -3.16
N ALA A 255 1.93 23.64 -2.73
CA ALA A 255 2.13 24.71 -1.75
C ALA A 255 2.65 24.14 -0.42
N GLY A 256 2.14 23.00 0.02
CA GLY A 256 2.65 22.30 1.20
C GLY A 256 4.12 21.88 1.04
N HIS A 257 4.48 21.21 -0.06
CA HIS A 257 5.88 20.82 -0.30
C HIS A 257 6.82 22.04 -0.36
N ALA A 258 6.40 23.10 -1.05
CA ALA A 258 7.15 24.35 -1.13
C ALA A 258 7.34 24.99 0.25
N ALA A 259 6.29 25.03 1.08
CA ALA A 259 6.37 25.54 2.44
C ALA A 259 7.34 24.71 3.30
N GLY A 260 7.28 23.37 3.22
CA GLY A 260 8.20 22.49 3.94
C GLY A 260 9.66 22.68 3.52
N ALA A 261 9.91 22.82 2.22
CA ALA A 261 11.23 23.11 1.68
C ALA A 261 11.75 24.48 2.14
N ALA A 262 10.89 25.50 2.14
CA ALA A 262 11.24 26.85 2.61
C ALA A 262 11.58 26.87 4.11
N VAL A 263 10.78 26.19 4.95
CA VAL A 263 11.07 26.06 6.40
C VAL A 263 12.40 25.35 6.63
N TYR A 264 12.68 24.28 5.87
CA TYR A 264 13.96 23.59 5.95
C TYR A 264 15.12 24.49 5.56
N ALA A 265 15.03 25.17 4.41
CA ALA A 265 16.05 26.10 3.92
C ALA A 265 16.31 27.25 4.90
N ALA A 266 15.26 27.83 5.50
CA ALA A 266 15.38 28.87 6.51
C ALA A 266 16.10 28.37 7.77
N THR A 267 15.83 27.13 8.19
CA THR A 267 16.49 26.52 9.35
C THR A 267 17.97 26.26 9.06
N VAL A 268 18.31 25.80 7.85
CA VAL A 268 19.69 25.66 7.39
C VAL A 268 20.40 27.01 7.36
N PHE A 269 19.78 28.02 6.76
CA PHE A 269 20.36 29.36 6.65
C PHE A 269 20.59 30.02 8.01
N ALA A 270 19.67 29.86 8.95
CA ALA A 270 19.78 30.40 10.31
C ALA A 270 20.94 29.81 11.12
N MET A 271 21.44 28.62 10.77
CA MET A 271 22.58 28.00 11.46
C MET A 271 23.94 28.38 10.90
N PHE A 272 24.01 28.81 9.64
CA PHE A 272 25.25 29.30 9.03
C PHE A 272 25.50 30.79 9.31
N ARG A 273 24.75 31.37 10.26
CA ARG A 273 24.84 32.75 10.72
C ARG A 273 25.30 32.80 12.17
#